data_AF-A0A7C1KGA3-F1
#
_entry.id   AF-A0A7C1KGA3-F1
#
_cell.length_a   1.000
_cell.length_b   1.000
_cell.length_c   1.000
_cell.angle_alpha   90.00
_cell.angle_beta   90.00
_cell.angle_gamma   90.00
#
_symmetry.space_group_name_H-M   'P 1'
#
loop_
_entity.id
_entity.type
_entity.pdbx_description
1 polymer ?
#
loop_
_entity_poly.entity_id
_entity_poly.type
_entity_poly.pdbx_seq_one_letter_code
_entity_poly.pdbx_strand_id
1 'polypeptide(L)'
;MAHESHHLKPGALEFDRETDSPSLLLGVWLVIVLMALASIGLSSLGLGKYALPVQLIIACIQAGLVAYYFMHLRQSDRVVILTALSSLFWMGILFVLVLADYLTRTRHVGW
;
A
#
# COMPACT_ATOMS: atom_id res chain seq x y z
N MET A 1 58.42 -1.22 -6.26
CA MET A 1 57.03 -1.68 -6.04
C MET A 1 56.33 -0.59 -5.24
N ALA A 2 55.97 0.49 -5.93
CA ALA A 2 55.47 1.72 -5.33
C ALA A 2 53.94 1.70 -5.34
N HIS A 3 53.36 1.59 -4.16
CA HIS A 3 52.27 2.41 -3.63
C HIS A 3 51.53 3.32 -4.64
N GLU A 4 50.71 2.75 -5.54
CA GLU A 4 49.62 3.49 -6.20
C GLU A 4 48.45 3.59 -5.22
N SER A 5 48.57 4.49 -4.25
CA SER A 5 47.42 5.09 -3.58
C SER A 5 46.70 5.96 -4.60
N HIS A 6 45.95 5.31 -5.49
CA HIS A 6 45.06 5.95 -6.44
C HIS A 6 44.04 6.72 -5.60
N HIS A 7 44.23 8.04 -5.60
CA HIS A 7 43.55 9.03 -4.78
C HIS A 7 42.04 8.96 -5.06
N LEU A 8 41.32 8.10 -4.34
CA LEU A 8 39.88 7.98 -4.46
C LEU A 8 39.28 9.29 -3.94
N LYS A 9 38.73 10.06 -4.87
CA LYS A 9 38.05 11.33 -4.61
C LYS A 9 36.95 11.04 -3.56
N PRO A 10 36.95 11.70 -2.40
CA PRO A 10 36.12 11.32 -1.25
C PRO A 10 34.59 11.41 -1.50
N GLY A 11 34.15 11.97 -2.64
CA GLY A 11 32.75 12.00 -3.08
C GLY A 11 32.39 11.05 -4.24
N ALA A 12 33.30 10.18 -4.70
CA ALA A 12 32.98 9.24 -5.80
C ALA A 12 32.07 8.07 -5.38
N LEU A 13 31.92 7.84 -4.05
CA LEU A 13 30.97 6.89 -3.47
C LEU A 13 29.78 7.60 -2.80
N GLU A 14 29.64 8.90 -3.03
CA GLU A 14 28.44 9.63 -2.65
C GLU A 14 27.36 9.23 -3.66
N PHE A 15 26.77 8.05 -3.43
CA PHE A 15 25.54 7.64 -4.08
C PHE A 15 24.58 8.80 -3.95
N ASP A 16 24.25 9.43 -5.08
CA ASP A 16 23.30 10.53 -5.20
C ASP A 16 22.00 10.07 -4.56
N ARG A 17 21.90 10.34 -3.26
CA ARG A 17 20.84 9.85 -2.42
C ARG A 17 19.73 10.84 -2.67
N GLU A 18 18.93 10.60 -3.70
CA GLU A 18 17.65 11.26 -3.90
C GLU A 18 16.75 10.85 -2.73
N THR A 19 17.03 11.41 -1.54
CA THR A 19 16.31 11.13 -0.32
C THR A 19 14.98 11.86 -0.43
N ASP A 20 13.89 11.09 -0.38
CA ASP A 20 12.57 11.68 -0.34
C ASP A 20 12.48 12.70 0.80
N SER A 21 11.97 13.88 0.46
CA SER A 21 11.88 15.01 1.38
C SER A 21 11.14 14.58 2.65
N PRO A 22 11.80 14.61 3.84
CA PRO A 22 11.21 14.08 5.06
C PRO A 22 9.89 14.77 5.45
N SER A 23 9.75 16.04 5.09
CA SER A 23 8.56 16.85 5.31
C SER A 23 7.33 16.34 4.55
N LEU A 24 7.50 15.81 3.33
CA LEU A 24 6.41 15.25 2.55
C LEU A 24 5.93 13.94 3.17
N LEU A 25 6.85 13.04 3.54
CA LEU A 25 6.51 11.77 4.19
C LEU A 25 5.78 12.00 5.52
N LEU A 26 6.22 12.97 6.31
CA LEU A 26 5.55 13.35 7.56
C LEU A 26 4.15 13.94 7.31
N GLY A 27 3.97 14.74 6.25
CA GLY A 27 2.66 15.25 5.85
C GLY A 27 1.69 14.12 5.48
N VAL A 28 2.13 13.17 4.65
CA VAL A 28 1.32 12.00 4.26
C VAL A 28 1.04 11.08 5.45
N TRP A 29 2.03 10.88 6.33
CA TRP A 29 1.84 10.13 7.57
C TRP A 29 0.71 10.72 8.41
N LEU A 30 0.70 12.05 8.58
CA LEU A 30 -0.33 12.73 9.36
C LEU A 30 -1.72 12.57 8.71
N VAL A 31 -1.82 12.65 7.38
CA VAL A 31 -3.07 12.37 6.65
C VAL A 31 -3.56 10.95 6.90
N ILE A 32 -2.67 9.95 6.86
CA ILE A 32 -3.01 8.55 7.13
C ILE A 32 -3.51 8.38 8.58
N VAL A 33 -2.84 8.99 9.55
CA VAL A 33 -3.27 8.96 10.96
C VAL A 33 -4.65 9.58 11.12
N LEU A 34 -4.93 10.71 10.48
CA LEU A 34 -6.25 11.34 10.50
C LEU A 34 -7.32 10.44 9.86
N MET A 35 -7.02 9.79 8.74
CA MET A 35 -7.94 8.82 8.13
C MET A 35 -8.22 7.63 9.05
N ALA A 36 -7.20 7.11 9.76
CA ALA A 36 -7.36 6.02 10.70
C ALA A 36 -8.25 6.43 11.89
N LEU A 37 -8.02 7.61 12.46
CA LEU A 37 -8.86 8.17 13.53
C LEU A 37 -10.30 8.40 13.05
N ALA A 38 -10.47 8.89 11.82
CA ALA A 38 -11.79 9.05 11.21
C ALA A 38 -12.50 7.70 11.04
N SER A 39 -11.78 6.64 10.66
CA SER A 39 -12.33 5.27 10.56
C SER A 39 -12.80 4.74 11.93
N ILE A 40 -12.01 4.98 12.99
CA ILE A 40 -12.37 4.60 14.37
C ILE A 40 -13.62 5.39 14.84
N GLY A 41 -13.65 6.70 14.58
CA GLY A 41 -14.80 7.54 14.87
C GLY A 41 -16.05 7.05 14.14
N LEU A 42 -15.93 6.76 12.84
CA LEU A 42 -17.01 6.27 12.00
C LEU A 42 -17.56 4.91 12.49
N SER A 43 -16.69 4.04 12.98
CA SER A 43 -17.10 2.77 13.60
C SER A 43 -17.98 3.00 14.84
N SER A 44 -17.71 4.07 15.60
CA SER A 44 -18.45 4.43 16.82
C SER A 44 -19.81 5.08 16.53
N LEU A 45 -20.00 5.67 15.34
CA LEU A 45 -21.24 6.35 14.91
C LEU A 45 -22.37 5.38 14.51
N GLY A 46 -22.12 4.08 14.41
CA GLY A 46 -23.18 3.08 14.22
C GLY A 46 -23.90 3.18 12.86
N LEU A 47 -23.18 3.31 11.75
CA LEU A 47 -23.72 3.46 10.38
C LEU A 47 -24.52 2.24 9.85
N GLY A 48 -24.81 1.24 10.69
CA GLY A 48 -25.57 0.05 10.34
C GLY A 48 -25.01 -0.65 9.11
N LYS A 49 -25.88 -0.96 8.14
CA LYS A 49 -25.54 -1.67 6.89
C LYS A 49 -24.50 -0.97 6.01
N TYR A 50 -24.30 0.34 6.17
CA TYR A 50 -23.34 1.11 5.38
C TYR A 50 -21.96 1.22 6.04
N ALA A 51 -21.80 0.77 7.28
CA ALA A 51 -20.53 0.85 8.00
C ALA A 51 -19.41 0.09 7.27
N LEU A 52 -19.67 -1.15 6.86
CA LEU A 52 -18.69 -1.98 6.16
C LEU A 52 -18.21 -1.39 4.83
N PRO A 53 -19.08 -1.08 3.85
CA PRO A 53 -18.61 -0.56 2.56
C PRO A 53 -17.87 0.77 2.70
N VAL A 54 -18.29 1.65 3.60
CA VAL A 54 -17.60 2.94 3.81
C VAL A 54 -16.22 2.73 4.44
N GLN A 55 -16.11 1.87 5.47
CA GLN A 55 -14.81 1.56 6.09
C GLN A 55 -13.84 0.88 5.10
N LEU A 56 -14.34 0.01 4.23
CA LEU A 56 -13.55 -0.61 3.15
C LEU A 56 -13.02 0.42 2.15
N ILE A 57 -13.84 1.40 1.75
CA ILE A 57 -13.39 2.47 0.85
C ILE A 57 -12.27 3.30 1.51
N ILE A 58 -12.45 3.69 2.77
CA ILE A 58 -11.42 4.41 3.55
C ILE A 58 -10.13 3.59 3.62
N ALA A 59 -10.23 2.29 3.91
CA ALA A 59 -9.09 1.39 3.97
C ALA A 59 -8.35 1.25 2.63
N CYS A 60 -9.08 1.16 1.50
CA CYS A 60 -8.49 1.11 0.16
C CYS A 60 -7.71 2.39 -0.17
N ILE A 61 -8.28 3.56 0.14
CA ILE A 61 -7.60 4.84 -0.07
C ILE A 61 -6.34 4.93 0.81
N GLN A 62 -6.44 4.52 2.07
CA GLN A 62 -5.31 4.51 2.99
C GLN A 62 -4.18 3.59 2.49
N ALA A 63 -4.51 2.37 2.06
CA ALA A 63 -3.54 1.44 1.49
C ALA A 63 -2.90 1.99 0.21
N GLY A 64 -3.68 2.65 -0.65
CA GLY A 64 -3.18 3.33 -1.85
C GLY A 64 -2.18 4.44 -1.53
N LEU A 65 -2.46 5.28 -0.53
CA LEU A 65 -1.54 6.34 -0.07
C LEU A 65 -0.23 5.75 0.48
N VAL A 66 -0.33 4.69 1.30
CA VAL A 66 0.84 3.98 1.83
C VAL A 66 1.68 3.40 0.69
N ALA A 67 1.06 2.70 -0.25
CA ALA A 67 1.77 2.11 -1.38
C ALA A 67 2.44 3.19 -2.23
N TYR A 68 1.74 4.29 -2.54
CA TYR A 68 2.27 5.33 -3.42
C TYR A 68 3.46 6.10 -2.81
N TYR A 69 3.37 6.49 -1.53
CA TYR A 69 4.37 7.33 -0.88
C TYR A 69 5.38 6.55 -0.02
N PHE A 70 4.95 5.61 0.80
CA PHE A 70 5.85 4.91 1.74
C PHE A 70 6.56 3.72 1.10
N MET A 71 5.94 3.04 0.14
CA MET A 71 6.60 1.98 -0.64
C MET A 71 7.37 2.52 -1.84
N HIS A 72 7.51 3.84 -1.96
CA HIS A 72 8.25 4.52 -3.04
C HIS A 72 7.82 4.07 -4.45
N LEU A 73 6.56 3.62 -4.62
CA LEU A 73 6.03 3.21 -5.94
C LEU A 73 6.13 4.34 -6.97
N ARG A 74 6.12 5.60 -6.51
CA ARG A 74 6.28 6.79 -7.37
C ARG A 74 7.64 6.83 -8.10
N GLN A 75 8.74 6.45 -7.45
CA GLN A 75 10.07 6.44 -8.05
C GLN A 75 10.48 5.07 -8.58
N SER A 76 9.66 4.06 -8.35
CA SER A 76 9.97 2.69 -8.72
C SER A 76 9.85 2.45 -10.23
N ASP A 77 10.63 1.49 -10.72
CA ASP A 77 10.58 1.06 -12.12
C ASP A 77 9.19 0.56 -12.54
N ARG A 78 8.88 0.71 -13.83
CA ARG A 78 7.61 0.27 -14.43
C ARG A 78 7.31 -1.21 -14.18
N VAL A 79 8.34 -2.05 -14.08
CA VAL A 79 8.20 -3.48 -13.78
C VAL A 79 7.58 -3.70 -12.40
N VAL A 80 8.01 -2.93 -11.38
CA VAL A 80 7.48 -3.04 -10.01
C VAL A 80 6.00 -2.64 -9.96
N ILE A 81 5.64 -1.56 -10.66
CA ILE A 81 4.24 -1.11 -10.76
C ILE A 81 3.38 -2.19 -11.45
N LEU A 82 3.89 -2.78 -12.54
CA LEU A 82 3.20 -3.88 -13.23
C LEU A 82 3.01 -5.10 -12.33
N THR A 83 4.02 -5.48 -11.57
CA THR A 83 3.94 -6.60 -10.63
C THR A 83 2.93 -6.31 -9.51
N ALA A 84 2.92 -5.10 -8.95
CA ALA A 84 1.96 -4.67 -7.95
C ALA A 84 0.51 -4.75 -8.49
N LEU A 85 0.27 -4.21 -9.69
CA LEU A 85 -1.04 -4.30 -10.34
C LEU A 85 -1.42 -5.74 -10.70
N SER A 86 -0.47 -6.56 -11.15
CA SER A 86 -0.68 -7.99 -11.43
C SER A 86 -1.10 -8.75 -10.18
N SER A 87 -0.49 -8.46 -9.02
CA SER A 87 -0.87 -9.06 -7.74
C SER A 87 -2.30 -8.67 -7.33
N LEU A 88 -2.68 -7.40 -7.53
CA LEU A 88 -4.01 -6.90 -7.22
C LEU A 88 -5.07 -7.50 -8.16
N PHE A 89 -4.72 -7.63 -9.43
CA PHE A 89 -5.54 -8.28 -10.45
C PHE A 89 -5.78 -9.76 -10.11
N TRP A 90 -4.72 -10.49 -9.79
CA TRP A 90 -4.82 -11.90 -9.38
C TRP A 90 -5.63 -12.06 -8.10
N MET A 91 -5.40 -11.21 -7.10
CA MET A 91 -6.19 -11.20 -5.86
C MET A 91 -7.67 -10.91 -6.14
N GLY A 92 -7.98 -10.00 -7.07
CA GLY A 92 -9.35 -9.72 -7.51
C GLY A 92 -10.04 -10.94 -8.10
N ILE A 93 -9.34 -11.70 -8.96
CA ILE A 93 -9.85 -12.97 -9.50
C ILE A 93 -10.17 -13.95 -8.36
N LEU A 94 -9.23 -14.14 -7.43
CA LEU A 94 -9.42 -15.05 -6.31
C LEU A 94 -10.61 -14.65 -5.42
N PHE A 95 -10.79 -13.36 -5.15
CA PHE A 95 -11.95 -12.89 -4.39
C PHE A 95 -13.28 -13.18 -5.10
N VAL A 96 -13.35 -12.93 -6.40
CA VAL A 96 -14.57 -13.23 -7.18
C VAL A 96 -14.87 -14.73 -7.17
N LEU A 97 -13.85 -15.58 -7.33
CA LEU A 97 -14.00 -17.04 -7.29
C LEU A 97 -14.50 -17.52 -5.92
N VAL A 98 -13.92 -17.03 -4.82
CA VAL A 98 -14.36 -17.38 -3.46
C VAL A 98 -15.79 -16.90 -3.20
N LEU A 99 -16.15 -15.70 -3.65
CA LEU A 99 -17.50 -15.17 -3.49
C LEU A 99 -18.51 -15.98 -4.31
N ALA A 100 -18.16 -16.34 -5.55
CA ALA A 100 -18.98 -17.19 -6.41
C ALA A 100 -19.20 -18.57 -5.79
N ASP A 101 -18.14 -19.21 -5.27
CA ASP A 101 -18.25 -20.48 -4.53
C ASP A 101 -19.20 -20.36 -3.34
N TYR A 102 -19.02 -19.31 -2.52
CA TYR A 102 -19.86 -19.08 -1.35
C TYR A 102 -21.34 -18.87 -1.72
N LEU A 103 -21.62 -18.11 -2.79
CA LEU A 103 -22.98 -17.82 -3.25
C LEU A 103 -23.67 -19.04 -3.87
N THR A 104 -22.92 -19.88 -4.60
CA THR A 104 -23.46 -21.08 -5.25
C THR A 104 -23.55 -22.28 -4.29
N ARG A 105 -22.90 -22.22 -3.13
CA ARG A 105 -22.95 -23.29 -2.12
C ARG A 105 -24.35 -23.42 -1.51
N THR A 106 -25.15 -24.29 -2.10
CA THR A 106 -26.40 -24.78 -1.50
C THR A 106 -26.07 -25.63 -0.28
N ARG A 107 -26.41 -25.14 0.92
CA ARG A 107 -26.31 -25.94 2.13
C ARG A 107 -27.40 -27.02 2.10
N HIS A 108 -27.10 -28.18 1.54
CA HIS A 108 -27.78 -29.42 1.92
C HIS A 108 -27.28 -29.83 3.32
N VAL A 109 -27.77 -29.14 4.36
CA VAL A 109 -27.67 -29.62 5.74
C VAL A 109 -28.75 -30.68 5.92
N GLY A 110 -28.42 -31.92 5.57
CA GLY A 110 -29.17 -33.11 5.97
C GLY A 110 -28.58 -33.64 7.28
N TRP A 111 -29.32 -33.43 8.35
CA TRP A 111 -29.42 -34.38 9.47
C TRP A 111 -30.90 -34.74 9.59
#